data_AF-A0A0F9NLJ8-F1
#
_entry.id   AF-A0A0F9NLJ8-F1
#
_cell.length_a   1.000
_cell.length_b   1.000
_cell.length_c   1.000
_cell.angle_alpha   90.00
_cell.angle_beta   90.00
_cell.angle_gamma   90.00
#
_symmetry.space_group_name_H-M   'P 1'
#
loop_
_entity.id
_entity.type
_entity.pdbx_description
1 polymer ?
#
loop_
_entity_poly.entity_id
_entity_poly.type
_entity_poly.pdbx_seq_one_letter_code
_entity_poly.pdbx_strand_id
1 'polypeptide(L)' 'MVELNVNRQDAVHNACHNLISELAGEEVKWDIENIGDLADEVEDIVCNRLGLMSHEEFNPIV' A
#
# COMPACT_ATOMS: atom_id res chain seq x y z
N MET A 1 4.80 -19.28 -8.17
CA MET A 1 4.95 -17.89 -8.66
C MET A 1 3.74 -17.04 -8.29
N VAL A 2 2.50 -17.46 -8.57
CA VAL A 2 1.28 -16.70 -8.21
C VAL A 2 1.12 -16.45 -6.70
N GLU A 3 1.34 -17.45 -5.84
CA GLU A 3 1.17 -17.30 -4.38
C GLU A 3 2.18 -16.34 -3.72
N LEU A 4 3.41 -16.27 -4.23
CA LEU A 4 4.42 -15.33 -3.73
C LEU A 4 4.06 -13.88 -4.05
N ASN A 5 3.35 -13.65 -5.15
CA ASN A 5 2.95 -12.32 -5.60
C ASN A 5 1.76 -11.78 -4.79
N VAL A 6 0.77 -12.63 -4.51
CA VAL A 6 -0.36 -12.26 -3.63
C VAL A 6 0.13 -11.89 -2.23
N ASN A 7 1.03 -12.70 -1.66
CA ASN A 7 1.57 -12.45 -0.32
C ASN A 7 2.32 -11.10 -0.19
N ARG A 8 2.90 -10.59 -1.29
CA ARG A 8 3.63 -9.30 -1.28
C ARG A 8 2.70 -8.11 -1.49
N GLN A 9 1.71 -8.22 -2.37
CA GLN A 9 0.69 -7.18 -2.53
C GLN A 9 -0.12 -7.02 -1.22
N ASP A 10 -0.49 -8.13 -0.59
CA ASP A 10 -1.13 -8.12 0.73
C ASP A 10 -0.25 -7.45 1.78
N ALA A 11 1.07 -7.64 1.73
CA ALA A 11 1.99 -7.00 2.66
C ALA A 11 2.03 -5.46 2.50
N VAL A 12 2.01 -4.96 1.25
CA VAL A 12 1.95 -3.51 0.97
C VAL A 12 0.61 -2.93 1.42
N HIS A 13 -0.49 -3.60 1.09
CA HIS A 13 -1.84 -3.21 1.53
C HIS A 13 -1.94 -3.15 3.05
N ASN A 14 -1.44 -4.17 3.75
CA ASN A 14 -1.41 -4.22 5.22
C ASN A 14 -0.55 -3.09 5.80
N ALA A 15 0.60 -2.77 5.19
CA ALA A 15 1.46 -1.68 5.65
C ALA A 15 0.78 -0.31 5.49
N CYS A 16 0.12 -0.07 4.35
CA CYS A 16 -0.62 1.16 4.10
C CYS A 16 -1.80 1.31 5.08
N HIS A 17 -2.53 0.22 5.34
CA HIS A 17 -3.63 0.20 6.31
C HIS A 17 -3.16 0.52 7.74
N ASN A 18 -2.07 -0.11 8.18
CA ASN A 18 -1.50 0.12 9.51
C ASN A 18 -1.06 1.58 9.66
N LEU A 19 -0.37 2.13 8.65
CA LEU A 19 0.08 3.52 8.65
C LEU A 19 -1.09 4.49 8.82
N ILE A 20 -2.18 4.29 8.06
CA ILE A 20 -3.31 5.20 8.11
C ILE A 20 -4.11 5.04 9.39
N SER A 21 -4.27 3.82 9.90
CA SER A 21 -4.90 3.60 11.21
C SER A 21 -4.11 4.27 12.34
N GLU A 22 -2.77 4.21 12.28
CA GLU A 22 -1.90 4.90 13.23
C GLU A 22 -2.05 6.43 13.13
N LEU A 23 -2.08 6.99 11.92
CA LEU A 23 -2.24 8.43 11.70
C LEU A 23 -3.65 8.95 12.06
N ALA A 24 -4.69 8.16 11.81
CA ALA A 24 -6.07 8.49 12.14
C ALA A 24 -6.35 8.37 13.65
N GLY A 25 -5.55 7.59 14.38
CA GLY A 25 -5.75 7.31 15.80
C GLY A 25 -6.94 6.37 16.07
N GLU A 26 -7.46 5.71 15.03
CA GLU A 26 -8.51 4.70 15.11
C GLU A 26 -8.29 3.59 14.08
N GLU A 27 -8.86 2.41 14.34
CA GLU A 27 -8.80 1.31 13.40
C GLU A 27 -9.70 1.61 12.19
N VAL A 28 -9.08 1.83 11.04
CA VAL A 28 -9.82 2.06 9.80
C VAL A 28 -10.48 0.74 9.39
N LYS A 29 -11.81 0.77 9.21
CA LYS A 29 -12.54 -0.42 8.75
C LYS A 29 -12.03 -0.87 7.40
N TRP A 30 -11.67 -2.15 7.33
CA TRP A 30 -11.20 -2.79 6.13
C TRP A 30 -12.34 -2.94 5.12
N ASP A 31 -12.21 -2.25 3.98
CA ASP A 31 -12.99 -2.56 2.78
C ASP A 31 -12.01 -2.96 1.69
N ILE A 32 -12.07 -4.24 1.28
CA ILE A 32 -11.19 -4.82 0.26
C ILE A 32 -11.31 -4.06 -1.07
N GLU A 33 -12.44 -3.40 -1.33
CA GLU A 33 -12.60 -2.59 -2.53
C GLU A 33 -11.77 -1.29 -2.47
N ASN A 34 -11.53 -0.72 -1.29
CA ASN A 34 -10.85 0.58 -1.13
C ASN A 34 -9.35 0.46 -0.85
N ILE A 35 -8.83 -0.75 -0.59
CA ILE A 35 -7.42 -0.92 -0.19
C ILE A 35 -6.45 -0.73 -1.36
N GLY A 36 -6.87 -1.07 -2.58
CA GLY A 36 -6.10 -0.81 -3.80
C GLY A 36 -5.95 0.69 -4.03
N ASP A 37 -7.07 1.42 -4.05
CA ASP A 37 -7.09 2.88 -4.21
C ASP A 37 -6.23 3.58 -3.15
N LEU A 38 -6.29 3.10 -1.91
CA LEU A 38 -5.50 3.65 -0.82
C LEU A 38 -4.01 3.35 -0.96
N ALA A 39 -3.65 2.15 -1.42
CA ALA A 39 -2.27 1.81 -1.72
C ALA A 39 -1.73 2.66 -2.89
N ASP A 40 -2.55 2.92 -3.91
CA ASP A 40 -2.21 3.77 -5.05
C ASP A 40 -1.96 5.23 -4.62
N GLU A 41 -2.78 5.78 -3.74
CA GLU A 41 -2.57 7.14 -3.18
C GLU A 41 -1.28 7.22 -2.34
N VAL A 42 -1.00 6.18 -1.54
CA VAL A 42 0.26 6.11 -0.79
C VAL A 42 1.44 5.97 -1.75
N GLU A 43 1.30 5.17 -2.81
CA GLU A 43 2.30 5.00 -3.86
C GLU A 43 2.63 6.34 -4.53
N ASP A 44 1.61 7.12 -4.93
CA ASP A 44 1.82 8.44 -5.54
C ASP A 44 2.57 9.38 -4.61
N ILE A 45 2.21 9.41 -3.32
CA ILE A 45 2.89 10.23 -2.33
C ILE A 45 4.37 9.82 -2.20
N VAL A 46 4.63 8.53 -2.02
CA VAL A 46 5.99 8.01 -1.76
C VAL A 46 6.88 8.11 -3.00
N CYS A 47 6.36 7.74 -4.18
CA CYS A 47 7.10 7.65 -5.42
C CYS A 47 7.14 8.99 -6.17
N ASN A 48 5.98 9.59 -6.45
CA ASN A 48 5.91 10.78 -7.30
C ASN A 48 6.15 12.07 -6.53
N ARG A 49 5.54 12.23 -5.34
CA ARG A 49 5.59 13.49 -4.61
C ARG A 49 6.85 13.64 -3.76
N LEU A 50 7.29 12.56 -3.12
CA LEU A 50 8.47 12.57 -2.24
C LEU A 50 9.72 12.01 -2.92
N GLY A 51 9.59 11.17 -3.95
CA GLY A 51 10.73 10.56 -4.64
C GLY A 51 11.59 9.68 -3.73
N LEU A 52 10.98 9.02 -2.74
CA LEU A 52 11.71 8.22 -1.74
C LEU A 52 12.10 6.84 -2.28
N MET A 53 11.34 6.32 -3.23
CA MET A 53 11.62 5.07 -3.94
C MET A 53 10.89 5.05 -5.29
N SER A 54 11.24 4.08 -6.15
CA SER A 54 10.55 3.84 -7.42
C SER A 54 9.28 3.01 -7.26
N HIS A 55 8.39 3.07 -8.26
CA HIS A 55 7.19 2.24 -8.34
C HIS A 55 7.50 0.75 -8.25
N GLU A 56 8.59 0.29 -8.89
CA GLU A 56 9.04 -1.11 -8.80
C GLU A 56 9.54 -1.48 -7.40
N GLU A 57 10.04 -0.53 -6.61
CA GLU A 57 10.44 -0.81 -5.23
C GLU A 57 9.26 -0.79 -4.26
N PHE A 58 8.25 0.06 -4.53
CA PHE A 58 7.01 0.13 -3.77
C PHE A 58 6.11 -1.08 -4.06
N ASN A 59 5.91 -1.39 -5.33
CA ASN A 59 5.13 -2.51 -5.84
C ASN A 59 5.87 -3.23 -6.99
N PRO A 60 6.81 -4.15 -6.67
CA PRO A 60 7.67 -4.84 -7.65
C PRO A 60 6.98 -5.77 -8.65
N ILE A 61 5.65 -5.75 -8.72
CA ILE A 61 4.84 -6.68 -9.50
C ILE A 61 4.16 -5.95 -10.70
N VAL A 62 4.34 -4.63 -10.83
CA VAL A 62 3.92 -3.86 -12.02
C VAL A 62 4.98 -3.92 -13.12
#